data_AF-A0A8S1UN41-F1
#
_entry.id   AF-A0A8S1UN41-F1
#
_cell.length_a   1.000
_cell.length_b   1.000
_cell.length_c   1.000
_cell.angle_alpha   90.00
_cell.angle_beta   90.00
_cell.angle_gamma   90.00
#
_symmetry.space_group_name_H-M   'P 1'
#
loop_
_entity.id
_entity.type
_entity.pdbx_description
1 polymer ?
#
loop_
_entity_poly.entity_id
_entity_poly.type
_entity_poly.pdbx_seq_one_letter_code
_entity_poly.pdbx_strand_id
1 'polypeptide(L)'
;MPPKKKKSKKSKKSKKKEEYLPSIFNIPQYENPDIVTPKVDLIIKLVHPVTDLFTLKIRVPITTRVEQIHQEISKMHQGAISGIQVCRDRFSPEDVLDPKKTLEQCGIFDGEIKLLYDYKPIVGPLLK
;
A
#
# COMPACT_ATOMS: atom_id res chain seq x y z
N MET A 1 39.97 33.12 60.57
CA MET A 1 40.91 34.09 59.95
C MET A 1 40.57 34.26 58.47
N PRO A 2 40.27 35.48 57.98
CA PRO A 2 40.45 35.82 56.57
C PRO A 2 41.94 36.16 56.35
N PRO A 3 42.52 35.94 55.14
CA PRO A 3 42.55 37.04 54.18
C PRO A 3 42.36 36.62 52.70
N LYS A 4 41.79 37.58 51.97
CA LYS A 4 41.47 37.59 50.53
C LYS A 4 42.74 37.48 49.65
N LYS A 5 42.73 36.60 48.64
CA LYS A 5 43.66 36.67 47.49
C LYS A 5 42.92 37.07 46.20
N LYS A 6 43.57 37.98 45.47
CA LYS A 6 43.09 38.82 44.39
C LYS A 6 42.95 38.08 43.04
N LYS A 7 41.94 38.54 42.29
CA LYS A 7 41.75 38.59 40.82
C LYS A 7 42.90 38.07 39.92
N SER A 8 42.55 37.17 39.00
CA SER A 8 42.89 37.31 37.57
C SER A 8 41.77 36.71 36.70
N LYS A 9 41.04 37.59 36.00
CA LYS A 9 40.03 37.23 35.00
C LYS A 9 40.76 36.76 33.74
N LYS A 10 40.71 35.46 33.43
CA LYS A 10 41.15 34.92 32.13
C LYS A 10 39.94 34.95 31.18
N SER A 11 40.00 35.84 30.19
CA SER A 11 38.96 36.06 29.19
C SER A 11 38.70 34.80 28.36
N LYS A 12 37.44 34.33 28.36
CA LYS A 12 36.95 33.30 27.43
C LYS A 12 36.96 33.89 26.01
N LYS A 13 37.82 33.33 25.16
CA LYS A 13 37.86 33.61 23.71
C LYS A 13 36.58 33.07 23.09
N SER A 14 35.64 33.94 22.75
CA SER A 14 34.42 33.60 22.01
C SER A 14 34.82 33.10 20.61
N LYS A 15 34.61 31.81 20.36
CA LYS A 15 34.57 31.26 19.00
C LYS A 15 33.44 31.97 18.26
N LYS A 16 33.78 32.75 17.22
CA LYS A 16 32.79 33.29 16.28
C LYS A 16 32.01 32.10 15.74
N LYS A 17 30.68 32.13 15.89
CA LYS A 17 29.79 31.24 15.15
C LYS A 17 29.91 31.67 13.69
N GLU A 18 30.37 30.77 12.83
CA GLU A 18 30.18 30.95 11.40
C GLU A 18 28.66 31.03 11.17
N GLU A 19 28.20 32.18 10.73
CA GLU A 19 26.84 32.37 10.25
C GLU A 19 26.69 31.54 8.97
N TYR A 20 26.13 30.34 9.12
CA TYR A 20 25.70 29.55 7.99
C TYR A 20 24.60 30.35 7.28
N LEU A 21 24.83 30.65 6.00
CA LEU A 21 23.80 31.19 5.12
C LEU A 21 22.56 30.26 5.21
N PRO A 22 21.35 30.80 5.37
CA PRO A 22 20.15 29.97 5.43
C PRO A 22 20.06 29.14 4.15
N SER A 23 19.85 27.83 4.32
CA SER A 23 19.69 26.90 3.20
C SER A 23 18.58 27.40 2.29
N ILE A 24 18.93 27.79 1.06
CA ILE A 24 18.01 28.31 0.04
C ILE A 24 17.06 27.20 -0.44
N PHE A 25 17.38 25.95 -0.13
CA PHE A 25 16.58 24.79 -0.46
C PHE A 25 15.47 24.60 0.59
N ASN A 26 14.24 24.98 0.22
CA ASN A 26 13.02 24.47 0.85
C ASN A 26 12.89 23.00 0.49
N ILE A 27 13.49 22.12 1.29
CA ILE A 27 13.28 20.67 1.18
C ILE A 27 11.82 20.44 1.58
N PRO A 28 11.00 19.81 0.73
CA PRO A 28 9.63 19.49 1.09
C PRO A 28 9.62 18.65 2.38
N GLN A 29 8.66 18.93 3.25
CA GLN A 29 8.51 18.20 4.50
C GLN A 29 8.19 16.74 4.18
N TYR A 30 8.93 15.81 4.80
CA TYR A 30 8.67 14.39 4.59
C TYR A 30 7.28 14.03 5.15
N GLU A 31 6.41 13.60 4.24
CA GLU A 31 5.11 13.04 4.60
C GLU A 31 5.19 11.52 4.58
N ASN A 32 4.51 10.87 5.52
CA ASN A 32 4.55 9.42 5.61
C ASN A 32 3.79 8.81 4.40
N PRO A 33 4.41 7.93 3.59
CA PRO A 33 3.80 7.33 2.41
C PRO A 33 2.46 6.63 2.69
N ASP A 34 2.26 6.10 3.90
CA ASP A 34 1.03 5.42 4.30
C ASP A 34 -0.18 6.37 4.41
N ILE A 35 0.07 7.66 4.61
CA ILE A 35 -0.97 8.70 4.75
C ILE A 35 -1.35 9.27 3.38
N VAL A 36 -0.37 9.42 2.49
CA VAL A 36 -0.55 10.07 1.18
C VAL A 36 -0.96 9.12 0.07
N THR A 37 -0.76 7.81 0.24
CA THR A 37 -1.14 6.84 -0.80
C THR A 37 -2.67 6.75 -0.90
N PRO A 38 -3.27 7.00 -2.08
CA PRO A 38 -4.71 6.91 -2.24
C PRO A 38 -5.18 5.46 -2.05
N LYS A 39 -6.35 5.32 -1.43
CA LYS A 39 -7.00 4.04 -1.13
C LYS A 39 -8.26 3.92 -1.95
N VAL A 40 -8.50 2.71 -2.45
CA VAL A 40 -9.63 2.36 -3.30
C VAL A 40 -10.50 1.35 -2.57
N ASP A 41 -11.82 1.50 -2.71
CA ASP A 41 -12.79 0.55 -2.22
C ASP A 41 -13.12 -0.45 -3.34
N LEU A 42 -12.74 -1.71 -3.16
CA LEU A 42 -12.95 -2.77 -4.13
C LEU A 42 -14.12 -3.65 -3.72
N ILE A 43 -15.09 -3.81 -4.62
CA ILE A 43 -16.14 -4.82 -4.51
C ILE A 43 -15.83 -5.93 -5.50
N ILE A 44 -15.35 -7.06 -4.99
CA ILE A 44 -14.98 -8.23 -5.77
C ILE A 44 -16.14 -9.23 -5.71
N LYS A 45 -16.67 -9.64 -6.87
CA LYS A 45 -17.81 -10.57 -6.98
C LYS A 45 -17.50 -11.73 -7.91
N LEU A 46 -18.06 -12.89 -7.60
CA LEU A 46 -18.02 -14.05 -8.48
C LEU A 46 -18.87 -13.83 -9.73
N VAL A 47 -18.36 -14.23 -10.90
CA VAL A 47 -19.09 -14.08 -12.19
C VAL A 47 -20.25 -15.07 -12.27
N HIS A 48 -20.00 -16.35 -11.97
CA HIS A 48 -21.01 -17.41 -12.02
C HIS A 48 -20.82 -18.41 -10.87
N PRO A 49 -21.86 -18.74 -10.08
CA PRO A 49 -23.17 -18.09 -10.01
C PRO A 49 -23.09 -16.67 -9.39
N VAL A 50 -23.98 -15.77 -9.82
CA VAL A 50 -24.09 -14.42 -9.24
C VAL A 50 -24.77 -14.54 -7.88
N THR A 51 -23.97 -14.71 -6.83
CA THR A 51 -24.43 -14.90 -5.46
C THR A 51 -23.72 -13.93 -4.52
N ASP A 52 -24.46 -13.37 -3.56
CA ASP A 52 -23.89 -12.42 -2.60
C ASP A 52 -22.91 -13.07 -1.59
N LEU A 53 -22.99 -14.40 -1.42
CA LEU A 53 -22.12 -15.17 -0.52
C LEU A 53 -20.62 -15.04 -0.84
N PHE A 54 -20.28 -14.82 -2.11
CA PHE A 54 -18.90 -14.70 -2.59
C PHE A 54 -18.58 -13.27 -3.04
N THR A 55 -19.10 -12.29 -2.28
CA THR A 55 -18.76 -10.87 -2.45
C THR A 55 -17.78 -10.44 -1.38
N LEU A 56 -16.60 -10.00 -1.80
CA LEU A 56 -15.56 -9.46 -0.92
C LEU A 56 -15.49 -7.94 -1.09
N LYS A 57 -15.64 -7.20 0.01
CA LYS A 57 -15.47 -5.74 0.05
C LYS A 57 -14.23 -5.40 0.84
N ILE A 58 -13.20 -4.86 0.17
CA ILE A 58 -11.92 -4.52 0.80
C ILE A 58 -11.49 -3.11 0.40
N ARG A 59 -10.82 -2.43 1.33
CA ARG A 59 -10.21 -1.13 1.09
C ARG A 59 -8.70 -1.29 1.06
N VAL A 60 -8.08 -1.04 -0.08
CA VAL A 60 -6.65 -1.28 -0.31
C VAL A 60 -5.98 -0.06 -0.95
N PRO A 61 -4.67 0.17 -0.73
CA PRO A 61 -3.94 1.22 -1.44
C PRO A 61 -3.79 0.86 -2.94
N ILE A 62 -3.69 1.87 -3.80
CA ILE A 62 -3.50 1.66 -5.26
C ILE A 62 -2.19 0.93 -5.62
N THR A 63 -1.22 0.94 -4.70
CA THR A 63 0.07 0.27 -4.85
C THR A 63 0.00 -1.24 -4.60
N THR A 64 -1.14 -1.74 -4.09
CA THR A 64 -1.39 -3.17 -3.93
C THR A 64 -1.33 -3.89 -5.28
N ARG A 65 -0.71 -5.08 -5.28
CA ARG A 65 -0.66 -5.96 -6.46
C ARG A 65 -1.96 -6.74 -6.62
N VAL A 66 -2.33 -7.03 -7.87
CA VAL A 66 -3.47 -7.89 -8.19
C VAL A 66 -3.29 -9.29 -7.59
N GLU A 67 -2.06 -9.78 -7.46
CA GLU A 67 -1.76 -11.03 -6.75
C GLU A 67 -2.28 -11.07 -5.29
N GLN A 68 -2.27 -9.96 -4.56
CA GLN A 68 -2.82 -9.92 -3.20
C GLN A 68 -4.34 -10.11 -3.23
N ILE A 69 -5.01 -9.60 -4.27
CA ILE A 69 -6.45 -9.87 -4.47
C ILE A 69 -6.70 -11.36 -4.73
N HIS A 70 -5.83 -12.01 -5.50
CA HIS A 70 -5.94 -13.45 -5.74
C HIS A 70 -5.78 -14.26 -4.45
N GLN A 71 -4.86 -13.85 -3.57
CA GLN A 71 -4.66 -14.48 -2.27
C GLN A 71 -5.91 -14.33 -1.38
N GLU A 72 -6.54 -13.15 -1.38
CA GLU A 72 -7.73 -12.88 -0.60
C GLU A 72 -8.95 -13.66 -1.10
N ILE A 73 -9.11 -13.78 -2.41
CA ILE A 73 -10.12 -14.65 -3.03
C ILE A 73 -9.83 -16.12 -2.67
N SER A 74 -8.59 -16.58 -2.83
CA SER A 74 -8.20 -17.96 -2.48
C SER A 74 -8.47 -18.28 -1.00
N LYS A 75 -8.17 -17.34 -0.11
CA LYS A 75 -8.43 -17.44 1.33
C LYS A 75 -9.92 -17.54 1.65
N MET A 76 -10.77 -16.75 0.97
CA MET A 76 -12.23 -16.86 1.09
C MET A 76 -12.74 -18.25 0.69
N HIS A 77 -12.10 -18.86 -0.32
CA HIS A 77 -12.39 -20.23 -0.78
C HIS A 77 -11.58 -21.32 -0.08
N GLN A 78 -10.92 -21.01 1.05
CA GLN A 78 -10.11 -21.94 1.85
C GLN A 78 -9.03 -22.69 1.04
N GLY A 79 -8.51 -22.08 -0.03
CA GLY A 79 -7.50 -22.67 -0.89
C GLY A 79 -7.99 -23.80 -1.82
N ALA A 80 -9.31 -24.01 -1.94
CA ALA A 80 -9.90 -25.04 -2.79
C ALA A 80 -10.01 -24.65 -4.29
N ILE A 81 -9.40 -23.53 -4.68
CA ILE A 81 -9.54 -22.92 -6.01
C ILE A 81 -8.19 -22.58 -6.63
N SER A 82 -8.15 -22.59 -7.95
CA SER A 82 -6.96 -22.31 -8.77
C SER A 82 -7.35 -21.52 -10.02
N GLY A 83 -6.36 -20.97 -10.73
CA GLY A 83 -6.60 -20.28 -12.01
C GLY A 83 -7.54 -19.09 -11.88
N ILE A 84 -7.41 -18.30 -10.81
CA ILE A 84 -8.24 -17.12 -10.56
C ILE A 84 -7.98 -16.09 -11.66
N GLN A 85 -9.04 -15.65 -12.31
CA GLN A 85 -9.02 -14.56 -13.29
C GLN A 85 -9.88 -13.42 -12.76
N VAL A 86 -9.34 -12.21 -12.74
CA VAL A 86 -10.03 -11.01 -12.26
C VAL A 86 -10.13 -10.02 -13.41
N CYS A 87 -11.33 -9.50 -13.66
CA CYS A 87 -11.63 -8.50 -14.67
C CYS A 87 -12.34 -7.30 -14.02
N ARG A 88 -12.25 -6.14 -14.66
CA ARG A 88 -12.95 -4.93 -14.24
C ARG A 88 -14.28 -4.80 -14.96
N ASP A 89 -15.36 -4.51 -14.22
CA ASP A 89 -16.72 -4.23 -14.70
C ASP A 89 -17.43 -5.35 -15.48
N ARG A 90 -16.79 -5.93 -16.51
CA ARG A 90 -17.27 -7.04 -17.33
C ARG A 90 -16.22 -8.16 -17.33
N PHE A 91 -16.69 -9.41 -17.31
CA PHE A 91 -15.81 -10.56 -17.44
C PHE A 91 -15.55 -10.87 -18.91
N SER A 92 -14.34 -10.54 -19.37
CA SER A 92 -13.83 -10.86 -20.70
C SER A 92 -12.43 -11.48 -20.53
N PRO A 93 -12.11 -12.59 -21.21
CA PRO A 93 -10.78 -13.20 -21.11
C PRO A 93 -9.64 -12.30 -21.61
N GLU A 94 -9.96 -11.27 -22.41
CA GLU A 94 -9.00 -10.28 -22.92
C GLU A 94 -8.69 -9.17 -21.89
N ASP A 95 -9.62 -8.91 -20.97
CA ASP A 95 -9.54 -7.82 -19.97
C ASP A 95 -9.04 -8.32 -18.60
N VAL A 96 -8.42 -9.50 -18.57
CA VAL A 96 -7.91 -10.09 -17.33
C VAL A 96 -6.74 -9.26 -16.82
N LEU A 97 -6.84 -8.85 -15.55
CA LEU A 97 -5.81 -8.10 -14.87
C LEU A 97 -4.57 -8.97 -14.64
N ASP A 98 -3.39 -8.44 -14.98
CA ASP A 98 -2.12 -9.13 -14.77
C ASP A 98 -1.79 -9.20 -13.26
N PRO A 99 -1.62 -10.40 -12.67
CA PRO A 99 -1.31 -10.57 -11.25
C PRO A 99 -0.06 -9.81 -10.78
N LYS A 100 0.91 -9.61 -11.68
CA LYS A 100 2.19 -8.97 -11.35
C LYS A 100 2.10 -7.45 -11.26
N LYS A 101 1.06 -6.86 -11.83
CA LYS A 101 0.85 -5.41 -11.86
C LYS A 101 0.16 -4.92 -10.60
N THR A 102 0.38 -3.64 -10.29
CA THR A 102 -0.37 -2.94 -9.24
C THR A 102 -1.74 -2.51 -9.74
N LEU A 103 -2.65 -2.20 -8.83
CA LEU A 103 -3.97 -1.67 -9.18
C LEU A 103 -3.86 -0.38 -9.99
N GLU A 104 -2.94 0.51 -9.61
CA GLU A 104 -2.63 1.73 -10.36
C GLU A 104 -2.25 1.43 -11.83
N GLN A 105 -1.36 0.46 -12.05
CA GLN A 105 -0.93 0.05 -13.40
C GLN A 105 -2.05 -0.59 -14.22
N CYS A 106 -3.07 -1.10 -13.55
CA CYS A 106 -4.29 -1.65 -14.14
C CYS A 106 -5.39 -0.58 -14.35
N GLY A 107 -5.09 0.70 -14.08
CA GLY A 107 -6.03 1.81 -14.27
C GLY A 107 -7.04 2.00 -13.14
N ILE A 108 -6.73 1.51 -11.94
CA ILE A 108 -7.55 1.63 -10.72
C ILE A 108 -6.89 2.67 -9.82
N PHE A 109 -7.46 3.87 -9.74
CA PHE A 109 -6.84 5.03 -9.08
C PHE A 109 -7.63 5.52 -7.87
N ASP A 110 -8.95 5.63 -7.97
CA ASP A 110 -9.81 6.15 -6.91
C ASP A 110 -11.26 5.64 -7.02
N GLY A 111 -12.00 5.77 -5.92
CA GLY A 111 -13.42 5.45 -5.85
C GLY A 111 -13.77 4.01 -5.48
N GLU A 112 -15.02 3.66 -5.75
CA GLU A 112 -15.58 2.34 -5.53
C GLU A 112 -15.59 1.56 -6.86
N ILE A 113 -14.77 0.52 -6.95
CA ILE A 113 -14.53 -0.23 -8.18
C ILE A 113 -15.05 -1.66 -8.04
N LYS A 114 -15.80 -2.09 -9.06
CA LYS A 114 -16.36 -3.44 -9.15
C LYS A 114 -15.43 -4.34 -9.94
N LEU A 115 -14.96 -5.40 -9.29
CA LEU A 115 -14.15 -6.44 -9.89
C LEU A 115 -14.99 -7.71 -9.96
N LEU A 116 -14.90 -8.38 -11.10
CA LEU A 116 -15.52 -9.68 -11.32
C LEU A 116 -14.43 -10.73 -11.42
N TYR A 117 -14.60 -11.85 -10.74
CA TYR A 117 -13.63 -12.93 -10.80
C TYR A 117 -14.27 -14.28 -11.14
N ASP A 118 -13.49 -15.12 -11.79
CA ASP A 118 -13.79 -16.53 -12.06
C ASP A 118 -12.63 -17.42 -11.59
N TYR A 119 -12.90 -18.69 -11.35
CA TYR A 119 -11.91 -19.63 -10.85
C TYR A 119 -12.17 -21.06 -11.33
N LYS A 120 -11.15 -21.90 -11.25
CA LYS A 120 -11.27 -23.34 -11.47
C LYS A 120 -11.15 -24.09 -10.15
N PRO A 121 -12.11 -24.96 -9.78
CA PRO A 121 -12.01 -25.76 -8.56
C PRO A 121 -10.80 -26.70 -8.67
N ILE A 122 -10.09 -26.87 -7.56
CA ILE A 122 -9.03 -27.87 -7.48
C ILE A 122 -9.71 -29.24 -7.33
N VAL A 123 -9.65 -30.03 -8.39
CA VAL A 123 -10.12 -31.42 -8.41
C VAL A 123 -8.91 -32.34 -8.39
N GLY A 124 -8.56 -32.80 -7.19
CA GLY A 124 -7.48 -33.75 -6.95
C GLY A 124 -7.51 -34.24 -5.50
N PRO A 125 -6.99 -35.44 -5.20
CA PRO A 125 -6.89 -35.88 -3.82
C PRO A 125 -6.02 -34.90 -3.04
N LEU A 126 -6.50 -34.43 -1.89
CA LEU A 126 -5.75 -33.60 -0.95
C LEU A 126 -4.67 -34.46 -0.27
N LEU A 127 -3.68 -34.90 -1.03
CA LEU A 127 -2.48 -35.54 -0.49
C LEU A 127 -1.53 -34.41 -0.08
N LYS A 128 -1.50 -34.11 1.22
CA LYS A 128 -0.37 -33.45 1.87
C LYS A 128 0.51 -34.51 2.50
#